data_AF-A0A956P276-F1
#
_entry.id   AF-A0A956P276-F1
#
_cell.length_a   1.000
_cell.length_b   1.000
_cell.length_c   1.000
_cell.angle_alpha   90.00
_cell.angle_beta   90.00
_cell.angle_gamma   90.00
#
_symmetry.space_group_name_H-M   'P 1'
#
loop_
_entity.id
_entity.type
_entity.pdbx_description
1 polymer ?
#
loop_
_entity_poly.entity_id
_entity_poly.type
_entity_poly.pdbx_seq_one_letter_code
_entity_poly.pdbx_strand_id
1 'polypeptide(L)' 'ALGASGAIETAFAALALRDGWVPGSLNCENPVTEGGLTFLPPGGVTGRPATVLKQSFGFGGTNAALVLARD' A
#
# COMPACT_ATOMS: atom_id res chain seq x y z
N ALA A 1 2.33 16.60 6.38
CA ALA A 1 3.09 16.95 5.17
C ALA A 1 2.49 16.20 3.98
N LEU A 2 1.72 16.87 3.11
CA LEU A 2 1.02 16.20 2.00
C LEU A 2 1.99 15.70 0.91
N GLY A 3 2.99 16.49 0.52
CA GLY A 3 3.95 16.07 -0.51
C GLY A 3 4.87 14.91 -0.10
N ALA A 4 5.08 14.70 1.20
CA ALA A 4 5.96 13.64 1.70
C ALA A 4 5.29 12.26 1.77
N SER A 5 3.95 12.18 1.64
CA SER A 5 3.22 10.91 1.78
C SER A 5 3.74 9.86 0.79
N GLY A 6 4.02 10.27 -0.44
CA GLY A 6 4.51 9.37 -1.48
C GLY A 6 5.83 8.69 -1.14
N ALA A 7 6.74 9.37 -0.45
CA ALA A 7 8.01 8.79 0.00
C ALA A 7 7.80 7.83 1.18
N ILE A 8 6.94 8.19 2.13
CA ILE A 8 6.61 7.36 3.30
C ILE A 8 5.90 6.07 2.88
N GLU A 9 4.90 6.17 2.00
CA GLU A 9 4.19 5.02 1.42
C GLU A 9 5.15 4.08 0.66
N THR A 10 6.10 4.65 -0.09
CA THR A 10 7.11 3.88 -0.81
C THR A 10 8.04 3.13 0.16
N ALA A 11 8.45 3.77 1.26
CA ALA A 11 9.24 3.11 2.29
C ALA A 11 8.46 1.93 2.92
N PHE A 12 7.17 2.12 3.22
CA PHE A 12 6.33 1.01 3.72
C PHE A 12 6.15 -0.10 2.70
N ALA A 13 5.98 0.21 1.41
CA ALA A 13 5.92 -0.80 0.35
C ALA A 13 7.22 -1.63 0.27
N ALA A 14 8.38 -0.97 0.37
CA ALA A 14 9.67 -1.65 0.41
C ALA A 14 9.84 -2.54 1.65
N LEU A 15 9.40 -2.06 2.82
CA LEU A 15 9.39 -2.87 4.05
C LEU A 15 8.47 -4.08 3.92
N ALA A 16 7.30 -3.93 3.32
CA ALA A 16 6.38 -5.06 3.08
C ALA A 16 7.00 -6.14 2.18
N LEU A 17 7.69 -5.75 1.10
CA LEU A 17 8.45 -6.66 0.23
C LEU A 17 9.62 -7.33 0.96
N ARG A 18 10.32 -6.59 1.84
CA ARG A 18 11.46 -7.09 2.60
C ARG A 18 11.04 -8.11 3.66
N ASP A 19 10.06 -7.73 4.48
CA ASP A 19 9.69 -8.42 5.71
C ASP A 19 8.60 -9.47 5.50
N GLY A 20 7.88 -9.42 4.37
CA GLY A 20 6.80 -10.34 4.09
C GLY A 20 5.59 -10.13 5.01
N TRP A 21 5.33 -8.89 5.38
CA TRP A 21 4.15 -8.48 6.12
C TRP A 21 3.58 -7.19 5.51
N VAL A 22 2.29 -7.22 5.17
CA VAL A 22 1.60 -6.12 4.51
C VAL A 22 0.77 -5.38 5.55
N PRO A 23 0.96 -4.06 5.72
CA PRO A 23 0.23 -3.29 6.72
C PRO A 23 -1.26 -3.23 6.40
N GLY A 24 -2.06 -3.32 7.46
CA GLY A 24 -3.52 -3.21 7.41
C GLY A 24 -4.02 -1.77 7.50
N SER A 25 -5.31 -1.57 7.21
CA SER A 25 -5.97 -0.27 7.38
C SER A 25 -6.59 -0.18 8.77
N LEU A 26 -6.03 0.67 9.64
CA LEU A 26 -6.31 0.72 11.09
C LEU A 26 -7.80 0.84 11.48
N ASN A 27 -8.63 1.48 10.64
CA ASN A 27 -10.05 1.70 10.93
C ASN A 27 -10.98 0.88 10.01
N CYS A 28 -10.46 -0.17 9.36
CA CYS A 28 -11.21 -1.00 8.41
C CYS A 28 -11.72 -2.30 9.05
N GLU A 29 -12.58 -2.19 10.06
CA GLU A 29 -13.07 -3.33 10.85
C GLU A 29 -13.97 -4.28 10.04
N ASN A 30 -14.71 -3.73 9.08
CA ASN A 30 -15.61 -4.48 8.21
C ASN A 30 -15.20 -4.27 6.74
N PRO A 31 -14.12 -4.93 6.28
CA PRO A 31 -13.56 -4.70 4.96
C PRO A 31 -14.53 -5.13 3.86
N VAL A 32 -14.81 -4.21 2.94
CA VAL A 32 -15.61 -4.50 1.75
C VAL A 32 -14.70 -5.09 0.69
N THR A 33 -15.17 -6.16 0.04
CA THR A 33 -14.54 -6.65 -1.19
C THR A 33 -15.38 -6.16 -2.37
N GLU A 34 -14.79 -5.31 -3.21
CA GLU A 34 -15.46 -4.74 -4.38
C GLU A 34 -14.50 -4.82 -5.58
N GLY A 35 -15.02 -5.17 -6.76
CA GLY A 35 -14.22 -5.22 -7.99
C GLY A 35 -13.02 -6.18 -7.95
N GLY A 36 -13.04 -7.19 -7.07
CA GLY A 36 -11.92 -8.11 -6.85
C GLY A 36 -10.78 -7.55 -6.00
N LEU A 37 -10.95 -6.37 -5.39
CA LEU A 37 -10.02 -5.78 -4.44
C LEU A 37 -10.53 -5.99 -3.01
N THR A 38 -9.61 -6.29 -2.09
CA THR A 38 -9.90 -6.45 -0.67
C THR A 38 -9.05 -5.47 0.12
N PHE A 39 -9.70 -4.60 0.90
CA PHE A 39 -9.02 -3.76 1.88
C PHE A 39 -8.60 -4.62 3.07
N LEU A 40 -7.35 -4.49 3.51
CA LEU A 40 -6.85 -5.27 4.65
C LEU A 40 -7.36 -4.69 5.97
N PRO A 41 -7.86 -5.54 6.90
CA PRO A 41 -8.33 -5.11 8.21
C PRO A 41 -7.17 -4.60 9.10
N PRO A 42 -7.47 -4.03 10.27
CA PRO A 42 -6.44 -3.63 11.24
C PRO A 42 -5.53 -4.81 11.59
N GLY A 43 -4.23 -4.57 11.74
CA GLY A 43 -3.23 -5.61 12.07
C GLY A 43 -2.52 -6.23 10.86
N GLY A 44 -2.98 -5.96 9.64
CA GLY A 44 -2.29 -6.38 8.42
C GLY A 44 -2.30 -7.89 8.19
N VAL A 45 -1.51 -8.35 7.22
CA VAL A 45 -1.42 -9.78 6.88
C VAL A 45 0.02 -10.19 6.58
N THR A 46 0.40 -11.37 7.02
CA THR A 46 1.68 -11.97 6.63
C THR A 46 1.56 -12.56 5.23
N GLY A 47 2.49 -12.19 4.36
CA GLY A 47 2.54 -12.65 2.97
C GLY A 47 3.78 -12.08 2.32
N ARG A 48 4.41 -12.84 1.42
CA ARG A 48 5.62 -12.40 0.70
C ARG A 48 5.22 -11.94 -0.71
N PRO A 49 4.72 -10.71 -0.89
CA PRO A 49 4.48 -10.20 -2.22
C PRO A 49 5.81 -10.16 -2.99
N ALA A 50 5.78 -10.56 -4.25
CA ALA A 50 6.92 -10.37 -5.15
C ALA A 50 6.97 -8.94 -5.70
N THR A 51 5.81 -8.30 -5.80
CA THR A 51 5.64 -6.98 -6.41
C THR A 51 4.60 -6.18 -5.63
N VAL A 52 4.82 -4.87 -5.51
CA VAL A 52 3.86 -3.92 -4.93
C VAL A 52 3.64 -2.76 -5.89
N LEU A 53 2.37 -2.36 -6.03
CA LEU A 53 1.97 -1.14 -6.72
C LEU A 53 1.62 -0.07 -5.69
N LYS A 54 2.26 1.10 -5.80
CA LYS A 54 1.95 2.29 -5.01
C LYS A 54 1.40 3.38 -5.92
N GLN A 55 0.32 4.04 -5.51
CA GLN A 55 -0.35 5.11 -6.26
C GLN A 55 -0.41 6.39 -5.43
N SER A 56 -0.34 7.55 -6.08
CA SER A 56 -0.70 8.84 -5.48
C SER A 56 -1.50 9.67 -6.47
N PHE A 57 -2.67 10.12 -6.03
CA PHE A 57 -3.55 11.02 -6.77
C PHE A 57 -3.69 12.32 -5.96
N GLY A 58 -2.85 13.29 -6.31
CA GLY A 58 -2.75 14.58 -5.64
C GLY A 58 -3.65 15.65 -6.26
N PHE A 59 -3.90 16.71 -5.49
CA PHE A 59 -4.62 17.90 -5.95
C PHE A 59 -3.98 18.50 -7.20
N GLY A 60 -4.79 19.18 -8.01
CA GLY A 60 -4.34 19.77 -9.28
C GLY A 60 -4.13 18.75 -10.40
N GLY A 61 -4.63 17.51 -10.25
CA GLY A 61 -4.57 16.47 -11.27
C GLY A 61 -3.21 15.76 -11.35
N THR A 62 -2.43 15.76 -10.26
CA THR A 62 -1.13 15.08 -10.24
C THR A 62 -1.32 13.59 -9.95
N ASN A 63 -1.16 12.74 -10.97
CA ASN A 63 -1.28 11.29 -10.84
C ASN A 63 0.10 10.64 -11.02
N ALA A 64 0.53 9.85 -10.03
CA ALA A 64 1.81 9.17 -10.07
C ALA A 64 1.71 7.73 -9.54
N ALA A 65 2.43 6.82 -10.18
CA ALA A 65 2.47 5.39 -9.89
C ALA A 65 3.92 4.92 -9.74
N LEU A 66 4.16 4.00 -8.80
CA LEU A 66 5.43 3.29 -8.67
C LEU A 66 5.18 1.79 -8.50
N VAL A 67 5.97 0.98 -9.20
CA VAL A 67 6.02 -0.48 -9.02
C VAL A 67 7.36 -0.82 -8.40
N LEU A 68 7.33 -1.57 -7.30
CA LEU A 68 8.52 -2.13 -6.67
C LEU A 68 8.44 -3.64 -6.78
N ALA A 69 9.56 -4.27 -7.11
CA ALA A 69 9.69 -5.72 -7.13
C ALA A 69 10.89 -6.15 -6.29
N ARG A 70 10.76 -7.32 -5.67
CA ARG A 70 11.84 -8.05 -5.02
C ARG A 70 12.39 -9.05 -6.04
N ASP A 71 13.71 -9.09 -6.16
CA ASP A 71 14.42 -10.15 -6.88
C ASP A 71 14.39 -11.48 -6.10
#